data_AF-A0ABD7SRM3-F1
#
_entry.id   AF-A0ABD7SRM3-F1
#
_cell.length_a   1.000
_cell.length_b   1.000
_cell.length_c   1.000
_cell.angle_alpha   90.00
_cell.angle_beta   90.00
_cell.angle_gamma   90.00
#
_symmetry.space_group_name_H-M   'P 1'
#
loop_
_entity.id
_entity.type
_entity.pdbx_description
1 polymer ?
#
loop_
_entity_poly.entity_id
_entity_poly.type
_entity_poly.pdbx_seq_one_letter_code
_entity_poly.pdbx_strand_id
1 'polypeptide(L)'
;MKNICIERFGRAHWSLLVYVKSVCVDANGSIGELDRKRMRCNPESHPLLAAGIGWSAEYSTRLKGYSNASALTEDKSALIVEGHDDWDCLDDLEQAGLISIISMINGFVKITKKGLSAAAQVEEHKANGGTFANFEIKENELATNL
;
A
#
# COMPACT_ATOMS: atom_id res chain seq x y z
N MET A 1 -3.82 12.64 -9.25
CA MET A 1 -2.84 12.02 -8.35
C MET A 1 -1.82 11.27 -9.19
N LYS A 2 -0.58 11.12 -8.71
CA LYS A 2 0.49 10.48 -9.47
C LYS A 2 0.44 8.98 -9.17
N ASN A 3 -0.10 8.21 -10.12
CA ASN A 3 -0.22 6.77 -9.97
C ASN A 3 1.16 6.11 -9.96
N ILE A 4 1.39 5.22 -9.00
CA ILE A 4 2.64 4.49 -8.85
C ILE A 4 2.46 3.09 -9.44
N CYS A 5 3.37 2.70 -10.33
CA CYS A 5 3.37 1.35 -10.88
C CYS A 5 3.89 0.32 -9.86
N ILE A 6 3.42 -0.92 -9.96
CA ILE A 6 3.65 -1.98 -8.97
C ILE A 6 5.14 -2.28 -8.76
N GLU A 7 5.98 -2.07 -9.77
CA GLU A 7 7.43 -2.28 -9.72
C GLU A 7 8.14 -1.24 -8.83
N ARG A 8 7.48 -0.10 -8.58
CA ARG A 8 7.97 0.99 -7.73
C ARG A 8 7.35 1.00 -6.34
N PHE A 9 6.41 0.10 -6.06
CA PHE A 9 5.79 -0.02 -4.74
C PHE A 9 6.85 -0.20 -3.66
N GLY A 10 6.78 0.68 -2.67
CA GLY A 10 7.67 0.66 -1.52
C GLY A 10 6.99 0.07 -0.29
N ARG A 11 7.56 0.39 0.87
CA ARG A 11 7.07 -0.10 2.16
C ARG A 11 5.57 0.16 2.37
N ALA A 12 5.11 1.37 2.08
CA ALA A 12 3.73 1.80 2.35
C ALA A 12 2.73 0.90 1.62
N HIS A 13 2.87 0.78 0.29
CA HIS A 13 2.04 -0.07 -0.56
C HIS A 13 1.99 -1.53 -0.09
N TRP A 14 3.16 -2.16 0.13
CA TRP A 14 3.20 -3.57 0.52
C TRP A 14 2.63 -3.83 1.92
N SER A 15 2.90 -2.92 2.86
CA SER A 15 2.32 -3.02 4.20
C SER A 15 0.80 -2.81 4.18
N LEU A 16 0.31 -1.89 3.34
CA LEU A 16 -1.12 -1.64 3.16
C LEU A 16 -1.81 -2.86 2.53
N LEU A 17 -1.22 -3.50 1.53
CA LEU A 17 -1.77 -4.72 0.92
C LEU A 17 -1.95 -5.84 1.95
N VAL A 18 -0.96 -6.06 2.83
CA VAL A 18 -1.07 -7.07 3.90
C VAL A 18 -2.16 -6.68 4.91
N TYR A 19 -2.29 -5.40 5.24
CA TYR A 19 -3.39 -4.93 6.07
C TYR A 19 -4.75 -5.16 5.41
N VAL A 20 -4.92 -4.79 4.13
CA VAL A 20 -6.15 -5.05 3.36
C VAL A 20 -6.48 -6.54 3.34
N LYS A 21 -5.48 -7.41 3.12
CA LYS A 21 -5.66 -8.86 3.20
C LYS A 21 -6.24 -9.26 4.56
N SER A 22 -5.65 -8.81 5.67
CA SER A 22 -6.12 -9.19 7.01
C SER A 22 -7.58 -8.81 7.23
N VAL A 23 -7.99 -7.58 6.90
CA VAL A 23 -9.37 -7.14 7.10
C VAL A 23 -10.36 -7.86 6.19
N CYS A 24 -9.95 -8.25 4.97
CA CYS A 24 -10.81 -9.00 4.05
C CYS A 24 -10.97 -10.48 4.47
N VAL A 25 -9.92 -11.09 5.01
CA VAL A 25 -9.95 -12.49 5.49
C VAL A 25 -10.80 -12.62 6.75
N ASP A 26 -10.71 -11.65 7.65
CA ASP A 26 -11.46 -11.66 8.91
C ASP A 26 -12.92 -11.22 8.74
N ALA A 27 -13.27 -10.61 7.59
CA ALA A 27 -14.62 -10.13 7.32
C ALA A 27 -15.56 -11.23 6.80
N ASN A 28 -16.81 -11.17 7.27
CA ASN A 28 -17.87 -12.01 6.74
C ASN A 28 -18.25 -11.57 5.31
N GLY A 29 -18.02 -12.42 4.31
CA GLY A 29 -18.33 -12.11 2.90
C GLY A 29 -17.19 -11.50 2.07
N SER A 30 -15.95 -11.54 2.56
CA SER A 30 -14.73 -11.10 1.84
C SER A 30 -14.68 -9.61 1.46
N ILE A 31 -15.51 -8.77 2.11
CA ILE A 31 -15.43 -7.31 2.01
C ILE A 31 -14.87 -6.81 3.35
N GLY A 32 -13.62 -6.34 3.34
CA GLY A 32 -12.97 -5.79 4.50
C GLY A 32 -13.35 -4.33 4.74
N GLU A 33 -13.37 -3.92 6.01
CA GLU A 33 -13.53 -2.54 6.45
C GLU A 33 -12.20 -2.00 6.98
N LEU A 34 -11.72 -0.91 6.37
CA LEU A 34 -10.49 -0.24 6.76
C LEU A 34 -10.75 0.70 7.95
N ASP A 35 -9.95 0.55 9.00
CA ASP A 35 -9.97 1.47 10.13
C ASP A 35 -9.22 2.76 9.75
N ARG A 36 -9.97 3.85 9.57
CA ARG A 36 -9.40 5.16 9.22
C ARG A 36 -8.34 5.64 10.22
N LYS A 37 -8.40 5.21 11.49
CA LYS A 37 -7.40 5.57 12.50
C LYS A 37 -6.07 4.86 12.31
N ARG A 38 -6.04 3.79 11.50
CA ARG A 38 -4.81 3.06 11.13
C ARG A 38 -4.20 3.56 9.83
N MET A 39 -4.91 4.41 9.08
CA MET A 39 -4.45 4.95 7.81
C MET A 39 -3.94 6.38 7.98
N ARG A 40 -2.73 6.63 7.51
CA ARG A 40 -2.19 7.98 7.40
C ARG A 40 -2.95 8.70 6.31
N CYS A 41 -3.35 9.93 6.61
CA CYS A 41 -4.15 10.74 5.72
C CYS A 41 -3.58 12.15 5.66
N ASN A 42 -3.33 12.62 4.44
CA ASN A 42 -3.09 14.02 4.16
C ASN A 42 -4.45 14.73 4.05
N PRO A 43 -4.81 15.62 5.00
CA PRO A 43 -6.10 16.29 4.98
C PRO A 43 -6.26 17.28 3.82
N GLU A 44 -5.17 17.70 3.17
CA GLU A 44 -5.24 18.54 1.97
C GLU A 44 -5.69 17.72 0.74
N SER A 45 -5.19 16.49 0.60
CA SER A 45 -5.59 15.57 -0.47
C SER A 45 -6.95 14.92 -0.20
N HIS A 46 -7.19 14.53 1.05
CA HIS A 46 -8.33 13.70 1.47
C HIS A 46 -9.06 14.29 2.71
N PRO A 47 -9.66 15.49 2.61
CA PRO A 47 -10.21 16.20 3.76
C PRO A 47 -11.32 15.43 4.51
N LEU A 48 -12.08 14.59 3.80
CA LEU A 48 -13.19 13.81 4.38
C LEU A 48 -12.75 12.47 5.01
N LEU A 49 -11.49 12.05 4.77
CA LEU A 49 -10.95 10.78 5.27
C LEU A 49 -10.00 10.95 6.45
N ALA A 50 -9.62 12.20 6.78
CA ALA A 50 -8.74 12.51 7.88
C ALA A 50 -9.35 12.10 9.24
N ALA A 51 -8.66 11.22 9.96
CA ALA A 51 -9.09 10.73 11.28
C ALA A 51 -8.55 11.59 12.45
N GLY A 52 -8.08 12.81 12.18
CA GLY A 52 -7.52 13.73 13.19
C GLY A 52 -6.07 13.42 13.61
N ILE A 53 -5.40 12.49 12.94
CA ILE A 53 -3.95 12.27 13.09
C ILE A 53 -3.24 13.40 12.33
N GLY A 54 -2.31 14.09 12.98
CA GLY A 54 -1.55 15.17 12.36
C GLY A 54 -0.77 14.68 11.14
N TRP A 55 -0.92 15.35 10.01
CA TRP A 55 -0.13 15.08 8.81
C TRP A 55 1.16 15.91 8.80
N SER A 56 2.23 15.32 8.28
CA SER A 56 3.51 15.97 8.04
C SER A 56 4.10 15.43 6.73
N ALA A 57 4.83 16.27 5.99
CA ALA A 57 5.47 15.88 4.74
C ALA A 57 6.41 14.67 4.89
N GLU A 58 6.95 14.43 6.09
CA GLU A 58 7.80 13.28 6.40
C GLU A 58 7.09 11.91 6.30
N TYR A 59 5.75 11.93 6.36
CA TYR A 59 4.87 10.76 6.24
C TYR A 59 4.51 10.42 4.80
N SER A 60 4.97 11.22 3.84
CA SER A 60 4.83 10.97 2.40
C SER A 60 5.28 9.56 2.02
N THR A 61 4.64 9.02 1.00
CA THR A 61 4.90 7.67 0.52
C THR A 61 6.31 7.56 -0.05
N ARG A 62 7.02 6.53 0.41
CA ARG A 62 8.39 6.21 0.00
C ARG A 62 8.35 5.02 -0.93
N LEU A 63 8.93 5.20 -2.10
CA LEU A 63 8.99 4.19 -3.14
C LEU A 63 10.10 3.17 -2.86
N LYS A 64 10.10 2.09 -3.65
CA LYS A 64 11.14 1.06 -3.62
C LYS A 64 12.54 1.67 -3.70
N GLY A 65 13.48 1.11 -2.93
CA GLY A 65 14.87 1.59 -2.87
C GLY A 65 15.12 2.75 -1.90
N TYR A 66 14.07 3.34 -1.31
CA TYR A 66 14.26 4.32 -0.24
C TYR A 66 14.86 3.66 1.01
N SER A 67 16.06 4.08 1.40
CA SER A 67 16.70 3.66 2.65
C SER A 67 17.12 4.87 3.49
N ASN A 68 17.07 4.74 4.82
CA ASN A 68 17.59 5.78 5.70
C ASN A 68 19.13 5.90 5.60
N ALA A 69 19.81 4.84 5.14
CA ALA A 69 21.26 4.79 4.93
C ALA A 69 21.71 5.49 3.62
N SER A 70 20.84 5.62 2.61
CA SER A 70 21.12 6.40 1.38
C SER A 70 21.04 7.92 1.62
N ALA A 71 21.07 8.38 2.87
CA ALA A 71 21.07 9.79 3.24
C ALA A 71 22.30 10.57 2.73
N LEU A 72 23.30 9.89 2.18
CA LEU A 72 24.59 10.46 1.81
C LEU A 72 24.80 10.62 0.29
N THR A 73 23.95 10.06 -0.56
CA THR A 73 24.14 10.08 -2.02
C THR A 73 22.80 10.11 -2.76
N GLU A 74 22.60 11.14 -3.58
CA GLU A 74 21.52 11.34 -4.57
C GLU A 74 20.14 11.82 -4.10
N ASP A 75 19.47 12.48 -5.05
CA ASP A 75 18.23 13.25 -4.96
C ASP A 75 17.04 12.41 -4.45
N LYS A 76 16.82 12.44 -3.13
CA LYS A 76 15.71 11.76 -2.44
C LYS A 76 14.33 12.11 -3.01
N SER A 77 14.19 13.25 -3.68
CA SER A 77 12.89 13.70 -4.21
C SER A 77 12.32 12.73 -5.24
N ALA A 78 13.16 11.96 -5.94
CA ALA A 78 12.70 10.99 -6.93
C ALA A 78 12.07 9.71 -6.32
N LEU A 79 12.40 9.40 -5.06
CA LEU A 79 11.95 8.21 -4.33
C LEU A 79 10.89 8.52 -3.25
N ILE A 80 10.55 9.79 -3.07
CA ILE A 80 9.45 10.24 -2.23
C ILE A 80 8.37 10.82 -3.12
N VAL A 81 7.11 10.45 -2.87
CA VAL A 81 5.96 11.08 -3.51
C VAL A 81 5.36 12.03 -2.49
N GLU A 82 5.74 13.30 -2.56
CA GLU A 82 5.29 14.32 -1.60
C GLU A 82 3.76 14.42 -1.56
N GLY A 83 3.20 14.47 -0.35
CA GLY A 83 1.76 14.59 -0.13
C GLY A 83 0.97 13.30 -0.32
N HIS A 84 1.62 12.21 -0.76
CA HIS A 84 1.00 10.91 -1.01
C HIS A 84 0.86 10.09 0.27
N ASP A 85 -0.36 9.73 0.64
CA ASP A 85 -0.71 9.07 1.88
C ASP A 85 -1.13 7.59 1.69
N ASP A 86 -1.75 6.98 2.70
CA ASP A 86 -2.20 5.58 2.61
C ASP A 86 -3.46 5.41 1.74
N TRP A 87 -4.26 6.46 1.55
CA TRP A 87 -5.43 6.44 0.66
C TRP A 87 -4.99 6.53 -0.81
N ASP A 88 -4.00 7.36 -1.12
CA ASP A 88 -3.37 7.36 -2.44
C ASP A 88 -2.75 5.97 -2.75
N CYS A 89 -2.09 5.35 -1.77
CA CYS A 89 -1.60 3.98 -1.91
C CYS A 89 -2.72 2.96 -2.14
N LEU A 90 -3.92 3.20 -1.63
CA LEU A 90 -5.08 2.32 -1.85
C LEU A 90 -5.53 2.38 -3.33
N ASP A 91 -5.59 3.58 -3.91
CA ASP A 91 -5.86 3.78 -5.34
C ASP A 91 -4.79 3.11 -6.21
N ASP A 92 -3.51 3.21 -5.83
CA ASP A 92 -2.42 2.51 -6.53
C ASP A 92 -2.60 0.99 -6.52
N LEU A 93 -3.01 0.41 -5.37
CA LEU A 93 -3.27 -1.04 -5.25
C LEU A 93 -4.45 -1.48 -6.13
N GLU A 94 -5.50 -0.67 -6.23
CA GLU A 94 -6.64 -0.94 -7.11
C GLU A 94 -6.22 -0.90 -8.58
N GLN A 95 -5.47 0.13 -8.99
CA GLN A 95 -4.97 0.25 -10.36
C GLN A 95 -4.02 -0.89 -10.75
N ALA A 96 -3.24 -1.41 -9.80
CA ALA A 96 -2.43 -2.60 -9.98
C ALA A 96 -3.26 -3.91 -10.06
N GLY A 97 -4.57 -3.84 -9.84
CA GLY A 97 -5.50 -4.97 -9.86
C GLY A 97 -5.37 -5.88 -8.63
N LEU A 98 -4.78 -5.40 -7.54
CA LEU A 98 -4.56 -6.18 -6.32
C LEU A 98 -5.78 -6.13 -5.40
N ILE A 99 -6.53 -5.04 -5.44
CA ILE A 99 -7.76 -4.86 -4.67
C ILE A 99 -8.85 -4.29 -5.58
N SER A 100 -10.08 -4.26 -5.07
CA SER A 100 -11.19 -3.49 -5.61
C SER A 100 -11.78 -2.66 -4.48
N ILE A 101 -11.86 -1.35 -4.69
CA ILE A 101 -12.45 -0.40 -3.75
C ILE A 101 -13.95 -0.43 -3.97
N ILE A 102 -14.68 -0.89 -2.95
CA ILE A 102 -16.15 -0.93 -2.98
C ILE A 102 -16.70 0.43 -2.56
N SER A 103 -16.08 1.05 -1.56
CA SER A 103 -16.43 2.41 -1.12
C SER A 103 -15.23 3.06 -0.44
N MET A 104 -14.66 4.08 -1.08
CA MET A 104 -13.56 4.86 -0.50
C MET A 104 -13.99 5.56 0.79
N ILE A 105 -15.17 6.21 0.77
CA ILE A 105 -15.70 6.94 1.92
C ILE A 105 -15.88 6.00 3.11
N ASN A 106 -16.46 4.82 2.92
CA ASN A 106 -16.68 3.89 4.03
C ASN A 106 -15.47 2.98 4.32
N GLY A 107 -14.39 3.09 3.54
CA GLY A 107 -13.22 2.21 3.69
C GLY A 107 -13.52 0.75 3.35
N PHE A 108 -14.52 0.46 2.51
CA PHE A 108 -14.85 -0.91 2.12
C PHE A 108 -14.05 -1.33 0.90
N VAL A 109 -13.36 -2.46 1.04
CA VAL A 109 -12.46 -3.00 0.02
C VAL A 109 -12.63 -4.51 -0.11
N LYS A 110 -12.27 -5.03 -1.28
CA LYS A 110 -12.18 -6.46 -1.55
C LYS A 110 -10.82 -6.78 -2.13
N ILE A 111 -10.13 -7.76 -1.56
CA ILE A 111 -8.87 -8.25 -2.15
C ILE A 111 -9.16 -9.13 -3.37
N THR A 112 -8.38 -8.96 -4.45
CA THR A 112 -8.51 -9.81 -5.64
C THR A 112 -7.70 -11.09 -5.48
N LYS A 113 -7.87 -12.07 -6.39
CA LYS A 113 -6.99 -13.25 -6.45
C LYS A 113 -5.52 -12.85 -6.64
N LYS A 114 -5.27 -11.87 -7.51
CA LYS A 114 -3.92 -11.31 -7.75
C LYS A 114 -3.37 -10.69 -6.46
N GLY A 115 -4.19 -9.93 -5.73
CA GLY A 115 -3.82 -9.36 -4.44
C GLY A 115 -3.52 -10.40 -3.38
N LEU A 116 -4.30 -11.48 -3.29
CA LEU A 116 -4.05 -12.58 -2.36
C LEU A 116 -2.70 -13.27 -2.63
N SER A 117 -2.41 -13.57 -3.89
CA SER A 117 -1.13 -14.15 -4.30
C SER A 117 0.03 -13.20 -3.97
N ALA A 118 -0.09 -11.92 -4.31
CA ALA A 118 0.92 -10.91 -3.99
C ALA A 118 1.13 -10.77 -2.47
N ALA A 119 0.06 -10.70 -1.68
CA ALA A 119 0.14 -10.59 -0.23
C ALA A 119 0.81 -11.82 0.40
N ALA A 120 0.54 -13.03 -0.10
CA ALA A 120 1.20 -14.24 0.35
C ALA A 120 2.72 -14.20 0.08
N GLN A 121 3.16 -13.71 -1.09
CA GLN A 121 4.58 -13.51 -1.39
C GLN A 121 5.22 -12.49 -0.43
N VAL A 122 4.51 -11.39 -0.11
CA VAL A 122 4.99 -10.38 0.84
C VAL A 122 5.17 -10.99 2.24
N GLU A 123 4.19 -11.74 2.71
CA GLU A 123 4.25 -12.41 4.02
C GLU A 123 5.35 -13.46 4.09
N GLU A 124 5.54 -14.26 3.05
CA GLU A 124 6.64 -15.21 2.94
C GLU A 124 8.00 -14.49 3.01
N HIS A 125 8.16 -13.40 2.25
CA HIS A 125 9.37 -12.56 2.31
C HIS A 125 9.61 -12.03 3.73
N LYS A 126 8.54 -11.57 4.41
CA LYS A 126 8.60 -11.10 5.81
C LYS A 126 8.98 -12.22 6.78
N ALA A 127 8.44 -13.42 6.62
CA ALA A 127 8.74 -14.59 7.45
C ALA A 127 10.22 -15.01 7.32
N ASN A 128 10.80 -14.82 6.13
CA ASN A 128 12.21 -15.08 5.84
C ASN A 128 13.16 -13.95 6.30
N GLY A 129 12.70 -13.03 7.16
CA GLY A 129 13.50 -11.92 7.71
C GLY A 129 13.60 -10.68 6.82
N GLY A 130 12.89 -10.67 5.69
CA GLY A 130 12.82 -9.53 4.78
C GLY A 130 12.09 -8.32 5.35
N THR A 131 12.15 -7.20 4.62
CA THR A 131 11.42 -5.96 4.95
C THR A 131 10.57 -5.52 3.77
N PHE A 132 9.41 -4.89 4.04
CA PHE A 132 8.51 -4.41 2.98
C PHE A 132 9.19 -3.47 1.97
N ALA A 133 10.21 -2.71 2.39
CA ALA A 133 10.90 -1.77 1.52
C ALA A 133 11.72 -2.44 0.41
N ASN A 134 12.14 -3.69 0.64
CA ASN A 134 13.00 -4.45 -0.27
C ASN A 134 12.25 -5.60 -0.94
N PHE A 135 10.92 -5.67 -0.78
CA PHE A 135 10.12 -6.71 -1.42
C PHE A 135 10.07 -6.49 -2.93
N GLU A 136 10.23 -7.58 -3.67
CA GLU A 136 10.09 -7.62 -5.12
C GLU A 136 9.04 -8.66 -5.48
N ILE A 137 7.99 -8.22 -6.18
CA ILE A 137 6.94 -9.11 -6.63
C ILE A 137 7.42 -9.96 -7.81
N LYS A 138 7.09 -11.24 -7.80
CA LYS A 138 7.39 -12.15 -8.91
C LYS A 138 6.16 -12.26 -9.81
N GLU A 139 6.14 -11.48 -10.89
CA GLU A 139 4.96 -11.41 -11.78
C GLU A 139 4.58 -12.76 -12.41
N ASN A 140 5.58 -13.60 -12.70
CA ASN A 140 5.37 -14.93 -13.27
C ASN A 140 4.51 -15.85 -12.38
N GLU A 141 4.36 -15.53 -11.09
CA GLU A 141 3.58 -16.29 -10.12
C GLU A 141 2.17 -15.70 -9.90
N LEU A 142 1.88 -14.52 -10.46
CA LEU A 142 0.57 -13.86 -10.34
C LEU A 142 -0.44 -14.35 -11.38
N ALA A 143 0.03 -14.80 -12.55
CA ALA A 143 -0.79 -15.20 -13.69
C ALA A 143 -1.28 -16.67 -13.63
N THR A 144 -0.65 -17.51 -12.80
CA THR A 144 -0.81 -18.97 -12.83
C THR A 144 -2.07 -19.49 -12.12
N ASN A 145 -2.91 -18.60 -11.58
CA ASN A 145 -4.14 -18.95 -10.85
C ASN A 145 -5.45 -18.59 -11.60
N LEU A 146 -5.37 -18.44 -12.93
CA LEU A 146 -6.52 -18.39 -13.85
C LEU A 146 -6.87 -19.79 -14.33
#